data_AF-A0A6N2KZ39-F1
#
_entry.id   AF-A0A6N2KZ39-F1
#
_cell.length_a   1.000
_cell.length_b   1.000
_cell.length_c   1.000
_cell.angle_alpha   90.00
_cell.angle_beta   90.00
_cell.angle_gamma   90.00
#
_symmetry.space_group_name_H-M   'P 1'
#
loop_
_entity.id
_entity.type
_entity.pdbx_description
1 polymer ?
#
loop_
_entity_poly.entity_id
_entity_poly.type
_entity_poly.pdbx_seq_one_letter_code
_entity_poly.pdbx_strand_id
1 'polypeptide(L)' 'MNFQACQDYCLRNCSCTAFTTAYFRRGSGCVTWSGDLLDTRVFTDVGQDIYIRVDAETLGALISSFCYLLQT' A
#
# COMPACT_ATOMS: atom_id res chain seq x y z
N MET A 1 9.52 9.97 8.44
CA MET A 1 9.95 9.02 7.38
C MET A 1 9.07 9.24 6.16
N ASN A 2 9.64 9.35 4.95
CA ASN A 2 8.86 9.63 3.74
C ASN A 2 8.32 8.34 3.07
N PHE A 3 7.50 8.50 2.03
CA PHE A 3 6.88 7.38 1.31
C PHE A 3 7.91 6.37 0.79
N GLN A 4 8.91 6.84 0.03
CA GLN A 4 9.93 5.97 -0.57
C GLN A 4 10.65 5.12 0.48
N ALA A 5 11.06 5.73 1.60
CA ALA A 5 11.73 5.01 2.68
C ALA A 5 10.81 3.97 3.33
N CYS A 6 9.52 4.25 3.46
CA CYS A 6 8.53 3.32 4.02
C CYS A 6 8.25 2.14 3.10
N GLN A 7 8.17 2.40 1.80
CA GLN A 7 8.09 1.36 0.79
C GLN A 7 9.33 0.46 0.83
N ASP A 8 10.53 1.04 0.79
CA ASP A 8 11.78 0.28 0.82
C ASP A 8 11.92 -0.56 2.10
N TYR A 9 11.49 0.00 3.24
CA TYR A 9 11.48 -0.72 4.51
C TYR A 9 10.55 -1.95 4.46
N CYS A 10 9.32 -1.79 3.97
CA CYS A 10 8.38 -2.90 3.84
C CYS A 10 8.86 -3.96 2.83
N LEU A 11 9.42 -3.54 1.68
CA LEU A 11 9.91 -4.46 0.65
C LEU A 11 11.07 -5.33 1.16
N ARG A 12 11.95 -4.77 1.99
CA ARG A 12 13.06 -5.51 2.62
C ARG A 12 12.62 -6.45 3.75
N ASN A 13 11.42 -6.27 4.29
CA ASN A 13 10.86 -7.13 5.34
C ASN A 13 9.88 -8.14 4.71
N CYS A 14 10.29 -9.41 4.60
CA CYS A 14 9.48 -10.46 3.99
C CYS A 14 8.15 -10.74 4.73
N SER A 15 8.03 -10.35 5.99
CA SER A 15 6.78 -10.48 6.75
C SER A 15 5.83 -9.30 6.56
N CYS A 16 6.29 -8.20 5.96
CA CYS A 16 5.46 -7.02 5.72
C CYS A 16 4.45 -7.30 4.61
N THR A 17 3.17 -7.05 4.90
CA THR A 17 2.06 -7.25 3.97
C THR A 17 1.45 -5.94 3.47
N ALA A 18 1.60 -4.85 4.23
CA ALA A 18 1.19 -3.51 3.80
C ALA A 18 1.94 -2.41 4.54
N PHE A 19 1.91 -1.20 4.00
CA PHE A 19 2.45 -0.01 4.65
C PHE A 19 1.64 1.26 4.35
N THR A 20 1.86 2.29 5.16
CA THR A 20 1.43 3.65 4.89
C THR A 20 2.37 4.66 5.52
N THR A 21 2.47 5.84 4.92
CA THR A 21 2.98 7.03 5.62
C THR A 21 1.90 7.55 6.57
N ALA A 22 2.31 7.93 7.78
CA ALA A 22 1.40 8.53 8.75
C ALA A 22 1.84 9.95 9.07
N TYR A 23 0.89 10.88 9.14
CA TYR A 23 1.14 12.28 9.48
C TYR A 23 0.55 12.57 10.85
N PHE A 24 1.41 12.93 11.80
CA PHE A 24 1.03 13.28 13.16
C PHE A 24 1.35 14.75 13.41
N ARG A 25 0.70 15.36 14.43
CA ARG A 25 0.99 16.75 14.84
C ARG A 25 2.47 17.02 15.17
N ARG A 26 3.27 15.98 15.44
CA ARG A 26 4.70 16.07 15.81
C ARG A 26 5.65 15.46 14.78
N GLY A 27 5.20 15.14 13.56
CA GLY A 27 6.08 14.66 12.48
C GLY A 27 5.44 13.62 11.56
N SER A 28 6.24 13.07 10.64
CA SER A 28 5.84 12.00 9.73
C SER A 28 6.44 10.65 10.13
N GLY A 29 5.65 9.58 10.04
CA GLY A 29 6.04 8.21 10.35
C GLY A 29 5.70 7.21 9.26
N CYS A 30 6.03 5.95 9.53
CA CYS A 30 5.72 4.79 8.70
C CYS A 30 4.99 3.78 9.59
N VAL A 31 3.87 3.26 9.11
CA VAL A 31 3.15 2.16 9.74
C VAL A 31 3.23 0.97 8.78
N THR A 32 3.62 -0.18 9.31
CA THR A 32 3.70 -1.44 8.56
C THR A 32 2.85 -2.49 9.22
N TRP A 33 2.19 -3.30 8.40
CA TRP A 33 1.43 -4.47 8.83
C TRP A 33 2.15 -5.75 8.47
N SER A 34 1.91 -6.79 9.26
CA SER A 34 2.34 -8.16 9.01
C SER A 34 1.12 -9.08 9.11
N GLY A 35 1.04 -10.08 8.22
CA GLY A 35 -0.11 -10.99 8.15
C GLY A 35 -1.35 -10.35 7.50
N ASP A 36 -2.53 -10.88 7.83
CA ASP A 36 -3.78 -10.51 7.17
C ASP A 36 -4.27 -9.11 7.57
N LEU A 37 -4.75 -8.36 6.59
CA LEU A 37 -5.44 -7.09 6.81
C LEU A 37 -6.91 -7.34 7.13
N LEU A 38 -7.24 -7.36 8.42
CA LEU A 38 -8.61 -7.52 8.90
C LEU A 38 -9.28 -6.16 9.11
N ASP A 39 -10.62 -6.14 9.06
CA ASP A 39 -11.44 -4.96 9.35
C ASP A 39 -11.15 -3.72 8.49
N THR A 40 -10.79 -3.94 7.22
CA THR A 40 -10.60 -2.86 6.24
C THR A 40 -11.93 -2.45 5.60
N ARG A 41 -12.13 -1.14 5.41
CA ARG A 41 -13.28 -0.58 4.70
C ARG A 41 -12.83 0.57 3.81
N VAL A 42 -13.35 0.58 2.59
CA VAL A 42 -13.11 1.65 1.61
C VAL A 42 -14.16 2.74 1.78
N PHE A 43 -13.72 3.98 1.78
CA PHE A 43 -14.55 5.18 1.76
C PHE A 43 -14.17 6.02 0.55
N THR A 44 -15.14 6.71 -0.06
CA THR A 44 -14.95 7.46 -1.31
C THR A 44 -14.29 8.83 -1.10
N ASP A 45 -14.54 9.47 0.04
CA ASP A 45 -14.23 10.89 0.24
C ASP A 45 -13.33 11.17 1.45
N VAL A 46 -13.04 10.14 2.25
CA VAL A 46 -12.27 10.24 3.50
C VAL A 46 -11.42 8.99 3.68
N GLY A 47 -10.37 9.09 4.49
CA GLY A 47 -9.51 7.97 4.84
C GLY A 47 -8.05 8.24 4.56
N GLN A 48 -7.28 7.16 4.45
CA GLN A 48 -5.85 7.21 4.19
C GLN A 48 -5.48 6.06 3.25
N ASP A 49 -4.57 6.33 2.32
CA ASP A 49 -4.06 5.31 1.41
C ASP A 49 -3.27 4.24 2.19
N ILE A 50 -3.56 2.98 1.89
CA ILE A 50 -2.81 1.83 2.39
C ILE A 50 -2.24 1.09 1.17
N TYR A 51 -0.93 0.87 1.17
CA TYR A 51 -0.23 0.21 0.08
C TYR A 51 -0.02 -1.26 0.44
N ILE A 52 -0.68 -2.14 -0.31
CA ILE A 52 -0.63 -3.60 -0.10
C ILE A 52 0.51 -4.20 -0.93
N ARG A 53 1.35 -5.02 -0.30
CA ARG A 53 2.38 -5.78 -0.98
C ARG A 53 1.75 -6.98 -1.69
N VAL A 54 1.88 -7.02 -3.00
CA VAL A 54 1.46 -8.15 -3.85
C VAL A 54 2.67 -8.70 -4.60
N ASP A 55 2.56 -9.92 -5.09
CA ASP A 55 3.57 -10.50 -5.97
C ASP A 55 3.53 -9.84 -7.37
N ALA A 56 4.61 -10.05 -8.14
CA ALA A 56 4.76 -9.41 -9.44
C ALA A 56 3.74 -9.91 -10.49
N GLU A 57 3.27 -11.15 -10.38
CA GLU A 57 2.27 -11.71 -11.30
C GLU A 57 0.91 -11.05 -11.06
N THR A 58 0.48 -10.95 -9.80
CA THR A 58 -0.72 -10.22 -9.40
C THR A 58 -0.65 -8.75 -9.85
N LEU A 59 0.49 -8.08 -9.64
CA LEU A 59 0.67 -6.70 -10.09
C LEU A 59 0.57 -6.57 -11.62
N GLY A 60 1.20 -7.48 -12.36
CA GLY A 60 1.15 -7.51 -13.82
C GLY A 60 -0.28 -7.73 -14.36
N ALA A 61 -1.05 -8.61 -13.72
CA ALA A 61 -2.44 -8.86 -14.08
C ALA A 61 -3.35 -7.66 -13.81
N LEU A 62 -3.13 -6.93 -12.70
CA LEU A 62 -3.86 -5.70 -12.41
C LEU A 62 -3.55 -4.62 -13.45
N ILE A 63 -2.27 -4.38 -13.74
CA ILE A 63 -1.85 -3.37 -14.71
C ILE A 63 -2.38 -3.69 -16.12
N SER A 64 -2.35 -4.96 -16.54
CA SER A 64 -2.89 -5.35 -17.84
C SER A 64 -4.40 -5.11 -17.91
N SER A 65 -5.15 -5.47 -16.86
CA SER A 65 -6.59 -5.24 -16.76
C SER A 65 -6.94 -3.75 -16.81
N PHE A 66 -6.22 -2.90 -16.08
CA PHE A 66 -6.40 -1.45 -16.14
C PHE A 66 -6.04 -0.87 -17.52
N CYS A 67 -5.01 -1.39 -18.18
CA CYS A 67 -4.63 -0.97 -19.54
C CYS A 67 -5.75 -1.28 -20.55
N TYR A 68 -6.39 -2.46 -20.45
CA TYR A 68 -7.56 -2.80 -21.25
C TYR A 68 -8.75 -1.85 -21.00
N LEU A 69 -8.99 -1.46 -19.74
CA LEU A 69 -10.07 -0.54 -19.35
C LEU A 69 -9.81 0.91 -19.75
N LEU A 70 -8.56 1.30 -20.00
CA LEU A 70 -8.18 2.64 -20.45
C LEU A 70 -8.07 2.76 -21.98
N GLN A 71 -8.27 1.66 -22.72
CA GLN A 71 -8.30 1.62 -24.18
C GLN A 71 -9.72 1.70 -24.78
N THR A 72 -10.74 1.88 -23.95
CA THR A 72 -12.12 2.29 -24.35
C THR A 72 -12.31 3.78 -24.14
#